data_AF-A0A2N9NL78-F1
#
_entry.id   AF-A0A2N9NL78-F1
#
_cell.length_a   1.000
_cell.length_b   1.000
_cell.length_c   1.000
_cell.angle_alpha   90.00
_cell.angle_beta   90.00
_cell.angle_gamma   90.00
#
_symmetry.space_group_name_H-M   'P 1'
#
loop_
_entity.id
_entity.type
_entity.pdbx_description
1 polymer ?
#
loop_
_entity_poly.entity_id
_entity_poly.type
_entity_poly.pdbx_seq_one_letter_code
_entity_poly.pdbx_strand_id
1 'polypeptide(L)'
;MPDSNGQPPSGPPEAGLSRRSFLRTSALLTTGLAALAASLKPLMDMNDFPTAERFMQKYYKELTPPEMEKVLKRIENDVEREYGIRPHVRDLKPMEGVQFVYCLNLTRCIGCRKCVHACVAENNQSRTPEIQYIRVLRLPHGSLDIEKAEHNYAPESVPEKGYFYMPVQCQQCQNPPCVKVCPVHATWQETDGITVIDYDWCIGCRYCEAACPYWARRFNFTKPSVPKERINPEMAYLGNRPRRQGVMEKCHFCIQRTRAGRYPACLEVCPAGARKFGNILDPNSEVSYILKNKRVFIQLKEELGTSPRFFYYFDV
;
A
#
# COMPACT_ATOMS: atom_id res chain seq x y z
N MET A 1 -75.42 11.24 -70.45
CA MET A 1 -76.71 11.00 -69.76
C MET A 1 -76.98 9.50 -69.79
N PRO A 2 -77.10 8.82 -68.63
CA PRO A 2 -76.53 9.19 -67.31
C PRO A 2 -74.97 9.16 -67.41
N ASP A 3 -74.10 8.83 -66.46
CA ASP A 3 -74.20 8.46 -65.04
C ASP A 3 -72.86 8.86 -64.36
N SER A 4 -72.74 8.67 -63.05
CA SER A 4 -71.49 8.84 -62.30
C SER A 4 -71.44 7.93 -61.08
N ASN A 5 -70.55 6.93 -61.07
CA ASN A 5 -70.26 6.10 -59.89
C ASN A 5 -68.75 5.94 -59.71
N GLY A 6 -68.10 6.99 -59.23
CA GLY A 6 -66.71 6.94 -58.77
C GLY A 6 -66.65 6.67 -57.27
N GLN A 7 -66.36 5.43 -56.88
CA GLN A 7 -65.95 5.15 -55.49
C GLN A 7 -64.56 5.73 -55.25
N PRO A 8 -64.34 6.54 -54.20
CA PRO A 8 -62.99 6.89 -53.77
C PRO A 8 -62.37 5.68 -53.04
N PRO A 9 -61.12 5.27 -53.34
CA PRO A 9 -60.41 4.34 -52.48
C PRO A 9 -60.15 5.00 -51.13
N SER A 10 -60.50 4.28 -50.06
CA SER A 10 -60.34 4.71 -48.67
C SER A 10 -58.89 5.09 -48.35
N GLY A 11 -58.70 6.26 -47.73
CA GLY A 11 -57.44 6.58 -47.05
C GLY A 11 -57.13 5.58 -45.93
N PRO A 12 -55.86 5.46 -45.50
CA PRO A 12 -55.48 4.52 -44.45
C PRO A 12 -56.16 4.89 -43.12
N PRO A 13 -56.59 3.91 -42.31
CA PRO A 13 -57.27 4.19 -41.05
C PRO A 13 -56.28 4.82 -40.05
N GLU A 14 -56.68 5.94 -39.45
CA GLU A 14 -55.93 6.53 -38.34
C GLU A 14 -55.87 5.56 -37.16
N ALA A 15 -54.66 5.04 -36.88
CA ALA A 15 -54.41 4.11 -35.78
C ALA A 15 -54.38 4.86 -34.43
N GLY A 16 -55.55 5.34 -33.98
CA GLY A 16 -55.71 5.94 -32.66
C GLY A 16 -55.34 4.96 -31.56
N LEU A 17 -54.28 5.28 -30.79
CA LEU A 17 -53.81 4.47 -29.67
C LEU A 17 -54.93 4.30 -28.63
N SER A 18 -55.53 3.11 -28.59
CA SER A 18 -56.61 2.82 -27.63
C SER A 18 -56.12 2.97 -26.19
N ARG A 19 -56.99 3.41 -25.27
CA ARG A 19 -56.63 3.55 -23.83
C ARG A 19 -56.02 2.28 -23.24
N ARG A 20 -56.43 1.08 -23.70
CA ARG A 20 -55.83 -0.21 -23.29
C ARG A 20 -54.42 -0.41 -23.87
N SER A 21 -54.16 0.02 -25.10
CA SER A 21 -52.82 0.00 -25.70
C SER A 21 -51.90 0.96 -24.95
N PHE A 22 -52.34 2.20 -24.73
CA PHE A 22 -51.61 3.20 -23.95
C PHE A 22 -51.26 2.67 -22.54
N LEU A 23 -52.24 2.21 -21.77
CA LEU A 23 -52.01 1.69 -20.41
C LEU A 23 -51.07 0.47 -20.38
N ARG A 24 -51.15 -0.45 -21.36
CA ARG A 24 -50.20 -1.58 -21.46
C ARG A 24 -48.79 -1.14 -21.78
N THR A 25 -48.63 -0.23 -22.74
CA THR A 25 -47.31 0.29 -23.16
C THR A 25 -46.68 1.13 -22.05
N SER A 26 -47.45 1.99 -21.38
CA SER A 26 -47.01 2.74 -20.19
C SER A 26 -46.62 1.81 -19.05
N ALA A 27 -47.43 0.78 -18.73
CA ALA A 27 -47.09 -0.20 -17.71
C ALA A 27 -45.75 -0.89 -18.03
N LEU A 28 -45.61 -1.45 -19.24
CA LEU A 28 -44.38 -2.10 -19.70
C LEU A 28 -43.15 -1.17 -19.64
N LEU A 29 -43.28 0.09 -20.08
CA LEU A 29 -42.22 1.10 -19.97
C LEU A 29 -41.85 1.38 -18.51
N THR A 30 -42.83 1.56 -17.62
CA THR A 30 -42.56 1.82 -16.19
C THR A 30 -41.91 0.63 -15.48
N THR A 31 -42.35 -0.62 -15.74
CA THR A 31 -41.68 -1.81 -15.20
C THR A 31 -40.29 -2.03 -15.82
N GLY A 32 -40.12 -1.73 -17.11
CA GLY A 32 -38.81 -1.81 -17.78
C GLY A 32 -37.81 -0.81 -17.22
N LEU A 33 -38.22 0.45 -17.03
CA LEU A 33 -37.42 1.49 -16.38
C LEU A 33 -37.11 1.15 -14.92
N ALA A 34 -38.08 0.64 -14.15
CA ALA A 34 -37.87 0.23 -12.76
C ALA A 34 -36.91 -0.97 -12.65
N ALA A 35 -37.04 -1.97 -13.53
CA ALA A 35 -36.14 -3.12 -13.58
C ALA A 35 -34.72 -2.72 -14.01
N LEU A 36 -34.58 -1.84 -15.00
CA LEU A 36 -33.29 -1.30 -15.43
C LEU A 36 -32.63 -0.51 -14.30
N ALA A 37 -33.36 0.41 -13.67
CA ALA A 37 -32.88 1.17 -12.51
C ALA A 37 -32.48 0.26 -11.34
N ALA A 38 -33.25 -0.80 -11.04
CA ALA A 38 -32.89 -1.79 -10.03
C ALA A 38 -31.65 -2.60 -10.41
N SER A 39 -31.46 -2.95 -11.69
CA SER A 39 -30.26 -3.65 -12.17
C SER A 39 -29.00 -2.78 -12.21
N LEU A 40 -29.16 -1.47 -12.40
CA LEU A 40 -28.09 -0.48 -12.38
C LEU A 40 -27.81 0.07 -10.97
N LYS A 41 -28.73 -0.12 -10.01
CA LYS A 41 -28.55 0.31 -8.62
C LYS A 41 -27.24 -0.20 -8.00
N PRO A 42 -26.82 -1.48 -8.13
CA PRO A 42 -25.51 -1.93 -7.66
C PRO A 42 -24.34 -1.16 -8.30
N LEU A 43 -24.45 -0.79 -9.58
CA LEU A 43 -23.46 0.03 -10.30
C LEU A 43 -23.44 1.49 -9.83
N MET A 44 -24.58 2.04 -9.41
CA MET A 44 -24.70 3.40 -8.88
C MET A 44 -24.32 3.51 -7.40
N ASP A 45 -24.59 2.48 -6.60
CA ASP A 45 -24.15 2.39 -5.19
C ASP A 45 -22.63 2.07 -5.10
N MET A 46 -22.01 1.58 -6.18
CA MET A 46 -20.55 1.39 -6.30
C MET A 46 -19.78 2.69 -6.56
N ASN A 47 -19.52 3.45 -5.49
CA ASN A 47 -18.67 4.66 -5.51
C ASN A 47 -17.18 4.41 -5.87
N ASP A 48 -16.74 3.15 -6.01
CA ASP A 48 -15.32 2.75 -6.07
C ASP A 48 -14.87 2.20 -7.44
N PHE A 49 -15.57 2.52 -8.53
CA PHE A 49 -14.98 2.31 -9.86
C PHE A 49 -13.73 3.18 -10.02
N PRO A 50 -12.57 2.63 -10.47
CA PRO A 50 -11.47 3.47 -10.89
C PRO A 50 -11.96 4.39 -12.02
N THR A 51 -11.69 5.70 -11.91
CA THR A 51 -11.92 6.68 -12.97
C THR A 51 -11.40 6.11 -14.30
N ALA A 52 -12.04 6.42 -15.44
CA ALA A 52 -11.62 5.85 -16.73
C ALA A 52 -10.10 6.00 -17.00
N GLU A 53 -9.51 7.13 -16.58
CA GLU A 53 -8.06 7.39 -16.61
C GLU A 53 -7.20 6.43 -15.78
N ARG A 54 -7.72 5.90 -14.67
CA ARG A 54 -7.07 4.93 -13.80
C ARG A 54 -7.26 3.50 -14.29
N PHE A 55 -8.40 3.19 -14.92
CA PHE A 55 -8.57 1.91 -15.63
C PHE A 55 -7.64 1.81 -16.85
N MET A 56 -7.48 2.91 -17.59
CA MET A 56 -6.59 3.02 -18.76
C MET A 56 -5.13 3.32 -18.38
N GLN A 57 -4.76 3.31 -17.10
CA GLN A 57 -3.39 3.60 -16.67
C GLN A 57 -2.45 2.45 -17.07
N LYS A 58 -1.39 2.78 -17.82
CA LYS A 58 -0.30 1.84 -18.13
C LYS A 58 0.47 1.42 -16.89
N TYR A 59 1.14 0.28 -16.97
CA TYR A 59 2.07 -0.19 -15.94
C TYR A 59 3.16 0.85 -15.67
N TYR A 60 3.55 1.03 -14.39
CA TYR A 60 4.47 2.10 -13.96
C TYR A 60 5.78 2.18 -14.78
N LYS A 61 6.32 1.04 -15.22
CA LYS A 61 7.58 0.99 -16.00
C LYS A 61 7.42 1.41 -17.47
N GLU A 62 6.19 1.56 -17.94
CA GLU A 62 5.83 1.94 -19.32
C GLU A 62 5.30 3.39 -19.39
N LEU A 63 5.15 4.06 -18.24
CA LEU A 63 4.69 5.45 -18.19
C LEU A 63 5.78 6.40 -18.70
N THR A 64 5.45 7.19 -19.72
CA THR A 64 6.29 8.30 -20.15
C THR A 64 6.25 9.45 -19.13
N PRO A 65 7.24 10.36 -19.08
CA PRO A 65 7.23 11.51 -18.17
C PRO A 65 5.93 12.35 -18.17
N PRO A 66 5.31 12.71 -19.31
CA PRO A 66 4.05 13.45 -19.31
C PRO A 66 2.84 12.61 -18.86
N GLU A 67 2.87 11.28 -19.02
CA GLU A 67 1.84 10.39 -18.45
C GLU A 67 2.00 10.28 -16.93
N MET A 68 3.25 10.20 -16.44
CA MET A 68 3.54 10.23 -15.01
C MET A 68 3.05 11.53 -14.37
N GLU A 69 3.31 12.69 -14.98
CA GLU A 69 2.84 13.98 -14.46
C GLU A 69 1.31 14.03 -14.33
N LYS A 70 0.57 13.48 -15.30
CA LYS A 70 -0.89 13.33 -15.21
C LYS A 70 -1.31 12.41 -14.05
N VAL A 71 -0.64 11.28 -13.87
CA VAL A 71 -0.90 10.34 -12.76
C VAL A 71 -0.62 10.98 -11.40
N LEU A 72 0.47 11.74 -11.26
CA LEU A 72 0.81 12.47 -10.03
C LEU A 72 -0.27 13.52 -9.72
N LYS A 73 -0.63 14.38 -10.68
CA LYS A 73 -1.70 15.38 -10.53
C LYS A 73 -3.05 14.76 -10.19
N ARG A 74 -3.40 13.60 -10.77
CA ARG A 74 -4.61 12.84 -10.44
C ARG A 74 -4.59 12.40 -8.97
N ILE A 75 -3.48 11.84 -8.49
CA ILE A 75 -3.33 11.43 -7.08
C ILE A 75 -3.43 12.65 -6.14
N GLU A 76 -2.81 13.78 -6.49
CA GLU A 76 -2.95 15.02 -5.71
C GLU A 76 -4.40 15.48 -5.60
N ASN A 77 -5.12 15.50 -6.73
CA ASN A 77 -6.55 15.89 -6.78
C ASN A 77 -7.43 14.90 -6.00
N ASP A 78 -7.17 13.59 -6.08
CA ASP A 78 -7.93 12.56 -5.35
C ASP A 78 -7.76 12.72 -3.82
N VAL A 79 -6.53 12.99 -3.37
CA VAL A 79 -6.19 13.24 -1.95
C VAL A 79 -6.75 14.58 -1.49
N GLU A 80 -6.67 15.64 -2.30
CA GLU A 80 -7.26 16.94 -1.97
C GLU A 80 -8.78 16.84 -1.80
N ARG A 81 -9.47 16.09 -2.68
CA ARG A 81 -10.92 15.83 -2.57
C ARG A 81 -11.28 15.03 -1.32
N GLU A 82 -10.48 14.04 -0.94
CA GLU A 82 -10.76 13.18 0.23
C GLU A 82 -10.40 13.88 1.57
N TYR A 83 -9.19 14.42 1.67
CA TYR A 83 -8.64 14.95 2.91
C TYR A 83 -8.81 16.47 3.06
N GLY A 84 -9.08 17.22 1.99
CA GLY A 84 -9.18 18.70 2.03
C GLY A 84 -7.83 19.40 2.17
N ILE A 85 -6.74 18.71 1.83
CA ILE A 85 -5.36 19.19 1.91
C ILE A 85 -4.71 18.89 0.56
N ARG A 86 -4.12 19.89 -0.09
CA ARG A 86 -3.30 19.70 -1.29
C ARG A 86 -1.99 18.99 -0.91
N PRO A 87 -1.76 17.71 -1.27
CA PRO A 87 -0.47 17.07 -1.02
C PRO A 87 0.52 17.48 -2.11
N HIS A 88 1.76 17.05 -1.95
CA HIS A 88 2.80 17.14 -2.96
C HIS A 88 3.31 15.73 -3.25
N VAL A 89 2.97 15.19 -4.43
CA VAL A 89 3.24 13.79 -4.78
C VAL A 89 4.38 13.71 -5.79
N ARG A 90 5.49 13.08 -5.39
CA ARG A 90 6.71 12.97 -6.20
C ARG A 90 6.99 11.54 -6.68
N ASP A 91 7.56 11.43 -7.87
CA ASP A 91 8.15 10.20 -8.40
C ASP A 91 9.65 10.18 -8.11
N LEU A 92 10.02 9.76 -6.90
CA LEU A 92 11.42 9.68 -6.47
C LEU A 92 12.09 8.42 -7.05
N LYS A 93 13.00 8.60 -8.00
CA LYS A 93 13.75 7.53 -8.66
C LYS A 93 14.84 6.91 -7.75
N PRO A 94 15.12 5.60 -7.87
CA PRO A 94 16.15 4.95 -7.06
C PRO A 94 17.53 5.57 -7.29
N MET A 95 18.37 5.49 -6.26
CA MET A 95 19.73 6.04 -6.29
C MET A 95 20.70 5.01 -6.87
N GLU A 96 21.46 5.39 -7.91
CA GLU A 96 22.52 4.56 -8.47
C GLU A 96 23.70 4.44 -7.51
N GLY A 97 24.40 3.30 -7.52
CA GLY A 97 25.54 3.04 -6.63
C GLY A 97 25.20 2.91 -5.13
N VAL A 98 23.91 2.88 -4.77
CA VAL A 98 23.43 2.72 -3.40
C VAL A 98 22.76 1.36 -3.24
N GLN A 99 22.97 0.69 -2.11
CA GLN A 99 22.11 -0.39 -1.64
C GLN A 99 21.76 -0.16 -0.18
N PHE A 100 20.49 0.13 0.08
CA PHE A 100 20.01 0.44 1.41
C PHE A 100 19.88 -0.81 2.29
N VAL A 101 20.49 -0.72 3.47
CA VAL A 101 20.50 -1.77 4.49
C VAL A 101 20.16 -1.19 5.86
N TYR A 102 19.66 -2.07 6.73
CA TYR A 102 19.27 -1.73 8.09
C TYR A 102 20.02 -2.62 9.08
N CYS A 103 20.60 -2.04 10.14
CA CYS A 103 21.12 -2.77 11.28
C CYS A 103 20.32 -2.42 12.54
N LEU A 104 19.96 -3.42 13.32
CA LEU A 104 19.17 -3.27 14.52
C LEU A 104 19.91 -3.85 15.73
N ASN A 105 20.22 -2.98 16.66
CA ASN A 105 20.87 -3.30 17.93
C ASN A 105 19.82 -3.79 18.93
N LEU A 106 19.87 -5.08 19.27
CA LEU A 106 18.95 -5.69 20.22
C LEU A 106 19.30 -5.36 21.67
N THR A 107 20.58 -5.26 22.03
CA THR A 107 21.05 -4.84 23.37
C THR A 107 20.52 -3.45 23.76
N ARG A 108 20.46 -2.51 22.79
CA ARG A 108 19.96 -1.14 23.01
C ARG A 108 18.44 -1.01 22.85
N CYS A 109 17.72 -2.05 22.42
CA CYS A 109 16.29 -1.91 22.13
C CYS A 109 15.44 -2.00 23.40
N ILE A 110 15.04 -0.85 23.94
CA ILE A 110 14.18 -0.75 25.14
C ILE A 110 12.69 -1.09 24.92
N GLY A 111 12.28 -1.62 23.76
CA GLY A 111 10.89 -2.02 23.51
C GLY A 111 9.83 -0.91 23.39
N CYS A 112 10.17 0.38 23.57
CA CYS A 112 9.24 1.53 23.72
C CYS A 112 8.25 1.84 22.56
N ARG A 113 8.19 1.04 21.49
CA ARG A 113 7.28 1.16 20.32
C ARG A 113 7.22 2.50 19.57
N LYS A 114 7.94 3.56 19.97
CA LYS A 114 7.98 4.86 19.27
C LYS A 114 8.24 4.74 17.76
N CYS A 115 9.11 3.81 17.36
CA CYS A 115 9.40 3.52 15.96
C CYS A 115 8.18 3.00 15.14
N VAL A 116 7.23 2.32 15.79
CA VAL A 116 5.95 1.89 15.19
C VAL A 116 5.09 3.11 14.92
N HIS A 117 4.81 3.92 15.94
CA HIS A 117 3.96 5.12 15.83
C HIS A 117 4.51 6.14 14.82
N ALA A 118 5.82 6.38 14.79
CA ALA A 118 6.43 7.24 13.78
C ALA A 118 6.29 6.67 12.36
N CYS A 119 6.43 5.36 12.17
CA CYS A 119 6.20 4.72 10.88
C CYS A 119 4.72 4.86 10.44
N VAL A 120 3.79 4.73 11.38
CA VAL A 120 2.33 4.84 11.20
C VAL A 120 1.88 6.27 10.87
N ALA A 121 2.53 7.28 11.45
CA ALA A 121 2.36 8.69 11.09
C ALA A 121 2.98 9.02 9.73
N GLU A 122 4.29 8.82 9.58
CA GLU A 122 5.07 9.16 8.38
C GLU A 122 4.50 8.55 7.10
N ASN A 123 4.09 7.27 7.16
CA ASN A 123 3.74 6.50 5.97
C ASN A 123 2.23 6.48 5.67
N ASN A 124 1.41 7.31 6.32
CA ASN A 124 -0.05 7.37 6.12
C ASN A 124 -0.74 5.98 6.20
N GLN A 125 -0.35 5.14 7.18
CA GLN A 125 -0.97 3.82 7.39
C GLN A 125 -2.41 3.97 7.91
N SER A 126 -3.26 2.97 7.70
CA SER A 126 -4.63 3.00 8.24
C SER A 126 -4.66 3.08 9.78
N ARG A 127 -5.61 3.84 10.34
CA ARG A 127 -5.95 3.85 11.77
C ARG A 127 -7.14 2.94 12.09
N THR A 128 -8.07 2.75 11.14
CA THR A 128 -9.26 1.93 11.31
C THR A 128 -9.50 1.08 10.05
N PRO A 129 -9.24 -0.24 10.08
CA PRO A 129 -8.48 -0.96 11.11
C PRO A 129 -7.05 -0.43 11.21
N GLU A 130 -6.41 -0.58 12.37
CA GLU A 130 -5.03 -0.14 12.54
C GLU A 130 -4.08 -1.06 11.75
N ILE A 131 -3.20 -0.46 10.93
CA ILE A 131 -2.14 -1.20 10.24
C ILE A 131 -0.78 -0.74 10.75
N GLN A 132 0.06 -1.72 11.09
CA GLN A 132 1.42 -1.53 11.56
C GLN A 132 2.41 -2.36 10.74
N TYR A 133 3.35 -1.69 10.07
CA TYR A 133 4.47 -2.31 9.33
C TYR A 133 5.59 -2.86 10.23
N ILE A 134 5.64 -2.42 11.49
CA ILE A 134 6.67 -2.78 12.45
C ILE A 134 5.96 -3.44 13.63
N ARG A 135 6.30 -4.70 13.92
CA ARG A 135 5.94 -5.38 15.16
C ARG A 135 7.14 -5.30 16.10
N VAL A 136 6.93 -5.10 17.39
CA VAL A 136 8.01 -5.25 18.38
C VAL A 136 7.71 -6.48 19.22
N LEU A 137 8.63 -7.43 19.21
CA LEU A 137 8.52 -8.71 19.90
C LEU A 137 9.21 -8.61 21.25
N ARG A 138 8.61 -9.14 22.31
CA ARG A 138 9.24 -9.33 23.63
C ARG A 138 9.69 -10.79 23.74
N LEU A 139 10.97 -11.00 24.05
CA LEU A 139 11.61 -12.32 24.13
C LEU A 139 12.36 -12.44 25.47
N PRO A 140 12.30 -13.59 26.16
CA PRO A 140 13.11 -13.82 27.36
C PRO A 140 14.59 -13.96 26.98
N HIS A 141 15.49 -13.45 27.83
CA HIS A 141 16.94 -13.63 27.64
C HIS A 141 17.30 -15.12 27.58
N GLY A 142 18.24 -15.46 26.70
CA GLY A 142 18.64 -16.84 26.44
C GLY A 142 17.76 -17.59 25.43
N SER A 143 16.67 -16.98 24.91
CA SER A 143 15.88 -17.56 23.82
C SER A 143 15.73 -16.60 22.64
N LEU A 144 15.92 -17.14 21.43
CA LEU A 144 15.60 -16.49 20.15
C LEU A 144 14.39 -17.16 19.48
N ASP A 145 13.59 -17.91 20.25
CA ASP A 145 12.39 -18.57 19.75
C ASP A 145 11.26 -17.55 19.52
N ILE A 146 11.15 -17.11 18.27
CA ILE A 146 10.18 -16.10 17.83
C ILE A 146 8.74 -16.58 17.90
N GLU A 147 8.49 -17.90 17.84
CA GLU A 147 7.14 -18.45 17.97
C GLU A 147 6.63 -18.37 19.43
N LYS A 148 7.54 -18.25 20.40
CA LYS A 148 7.23 -17.95 21.81
C LYS A 148 7.28 -16.45 22.14
N ALA A 149 7.50 -15.58 21.16
CA ALA A 149 7.66 -14.15 21.41
C ALA A 149 6.31 -13.44 21.60
N GLU A 150 6.24 -12.55 22.59
CA GLU A 150 5.01 -11.83 22.89
C GLU A 150 4.86 -10.55 22.05
N HIS A 151 3.69 -10.40 21.44
CA HIS A 151 3.30 -9.21 20.67
C HIS A 151 2.67 -8.10 21.53
N ASN A 152 2.12 -8.44 22.70
CA ASN A 152 1.31 -7.56 23.53
C ASN A 152 1.96 -7.41 24.91
N TYR A 153 2.57 -6.25 25.17
CA TYR A 153 3.19 -5.89 26.44
C TYR A 153 3.00 -4.39 26.69
N ALA A 154 2.94 -3.98 27.95
CA ALA A 154 2.70 -2.58 28.32
C ALA A 154 3.95 -1.71 28.06
N PRO A 155 3.83 -0.53 27.41
CA PRO A 155 4.95 0.40 27.26
C PRO A 155 5.47 0.99 28.59
N GLU A 156 4.70 0.92 29.67
CA GLU A 156 5.12 1.37 31.00
C GLU A 156 6.02 0.34 31.71
N SER A 157 5.96 -0.93 31.33
CA SER A 157 6.78 -2.00 31.91
C SER A 157 8.10 -2.25 31.17
N VAL A 158 8.49 -1.40 30.21
CA VAL A 158 9.72 -1.56 29.41
C VAL A 158 10.81 -0.54 29.75
N PRO A 159 12.10 -0.94 29.83
CA PRO A 159 12.60 -2.30 29.66
C PRO A 159 12.33 -3.20 30.88
N GLU A 160 11.84 -4.41 30.64
CA GLU A 160 11.53 -5.38 31.68
C GLU A 160 12.75 -6.25 32.00
N LYS A 161 13.01 -6.50 33.29
CA LYS A 161 14.12 -7.39 33.71
C LYS A 161 13.88 -8.80 33.17
N GLY A 162 14.92 -9.40 32.59
CA GLY A 162 14.84 -10.74 32.01
C GLY A 162 14.34 -10.81 30.56
N TYR A 163 13.94 -9.69 29.94
CA TYR A 163 13.46 -9.66 28.54
C TYR A 163 14.24 -8.68 27.66
N PHE A 164 14.39 -9.03 26.38
CA PHE A 164 14.88 -8.14 25.33
C PHE A 164 13.82 -7.96 24.23
N TYR A 165 13.99 -6.94 23.39
CA TYR A 165 12.97 -6.56 22.41
C TYR A 165 13.49 -6.60 20.97
N MET A 166 12.78 -7.32 20.11
CA MET A 166 13.13 -7.51 18.69
C MET A 166 12.07 -6.88 17.76
N PRO A 167 12.30 -5.64 17.28
CA PRO A 167 11.49 -5.05 16.22
C PRO A 167 11.61 -5.80 14.87
N VAL A 168 10.54 -6.47 14.44
CA VAL A 168 10.43 -7.16 13.14
C VAL A 168 9.61 -6.32 12.15
N GLN A 169 10.14 -6.16 10.95
CA GLN A 169 9.54 -5.40 9.84
C GLN A 169 9.94 -6.01 8.48
N CYS A 170 9.57 -5.37 7.36
CA CYS A 170 10.04 -5.82 6.04
C CYS A 170 11.58 -5.74 5.95
N GLN A 171 12.19 -6.89 5.66
CA GLN A 171 13.65 -7.08 5.64
C GLN A 171 14.32 -6.64 4.32
N GLN A 172 13.55 -6.15 3.33
CA GLN A 172 13.99 -5.85 1.94
C GLN A 172 14.96 -6.89 1.35
N CYS A 173 14.65 -8.16 1.53
CA CYS A 173 15.46 -9.30 1.10
C CYS A 173 15.93 -9.16 -0.36
N GLN A 174 17.21 -9.48 -0.60
CA GLN A 174 17.84 -9.45 -1.92
C GLN A 174 17.22 -10.48 -2.86
N ASN A 175 16.79 -11.64 -2.34
CA ASN A 175 16.05 -12.68 -3.04
C ASN A 175 14.58 -12.74 -2.56
N PRO A 176 13.72 -11.75 -2.90
CA PRO A 176 12.39 -11.63 -2.29
C PRO A 176 11.38 -12.64 -2.88
N PRO A 177 10.92 -13.67 -2.12
CA PRO A 177 9.90 -14.61 -2.61
C PRO A 177 8.57 -13.90 -2.94
N CYS A 178 8.24 -12.87 -2.15
CA CYS A 178 7.07 -12.03 -2.33
C CYS A 178 7.04 -11.18 -3.63
N VAL A 179 8.15 -11.10 -4.38
CA VAL A 179 8.18 -10.56 -5.75
C VAL A 179 7.90 -11.65 -6.77
N LYS A 180 8.57 -12.80 -6.65
CA LYS A 180 8.44 -13.96 -7.57
C LYS A 180 7.00 -14.46 -7.69
N VAL A 181 6.22 -14.39 -6.61
CA VAL A 181 4.84 -14.89 -6.53
C VAL A 181 3.77 -13.92 -7.05
N CYS A 182 4.13 -12.70 -7.49
CA CYS A 182 3.15 -11.70 -7.89
C CYS A 182 2.71 -11.91 -9.36
N PRO A 183 1.47 -12.38 -9.65
CA PRO A 183 1.07 -12.79 -11.00
C PRO A 183 0.95 -11.63 -11.99
N VAL A 184 0.81 -10.40 -11.49
CA VAL A 184 0.71 -9.16 -12.30
C VAL A 184 1.97 -8.30 -12.22
N HIS A 185 3.04 -8.77 -11.57
CA HIS A 185 4.28 -8.02 -11.36
C HIS A 185 4.16 -6.63 -10.69
N ALA A 186 3.07 -6.36 -9.94
CA ALA A 186 2.84 -5.13 -9.17
C ALA A 186 3.86 -4.84 -8.05
N THR A 187 4.91 -5.65 -7.93
CA THR A 187 5.97 -5.49 -6.93
C THR A 187 7.28 -6.01 -7.53
N TRP A 188 8.35 -5.23 -7.40
CA TRP A 188 9.68 -5.54 -7.91
C TRP A 188 10.75 -5.01 -6.95
N GLN A 189 12.02 -5.31 -7.20
CA GLN A 189 13.15 -4.71 -6.49
C GLN A 189 13.75 -3.60 -7.36
N GLU A 190 14.02 -2.45 -6.76
CA GLU A 190 14.72 -1.32 -7.40
C GLU A 190 16.24 -1.45 -7.23
N THR A 191 17.00 -0.68 -8.02
CA THR A 191 18.48 -0.68 -7.98
C THR A 191 19.06 -0.28 -6.62
N ASP A 192 18.35 0.57 -5.87
CA ASP A 192 18.70 0.97 -4.49
C ASP A 192 18.47 -0.13 -3.43
N GLY A 193 18.04 -1.32 -3.88
CA GLY A 193 17.78 -2.50 -3.06
C GLY A 193 16.41 -2.52 -2.38
N ILE A 194 15.61 -1.46 -2.50
CA ILE A 194 14.26 -1.40 -1.93
C ILE A 194 13.31 -2.24 -2.78
N THR A 195 12.59 -3.17 -2.15
CA THR A 195 11.42 -3.79 -2.81
C THR A 195 10.26 -2.78 -2.79
N VAL A 196 9.62 -2.52 -3.92
CA VAL A 196 8.51 -1.58 -4.06
C VAL A 196 7.20 -2.30 -4.35
N ILE A 197 6.07 -1.61 -4.17
CA ILE A 197 4.74 -2.06 -4.60
C ILE A 197 4.10 -0.88 -5.32
N ASP A 198 3.55 -1.11 -6.52
CA ASP A 198 2.59 -0.18 -7.11
C ASP A 198 1.18 -0.50 -6.59
N TYR A 199 0.60 0.43 -5.83
CA TYR A 199 -0.75 0.29 -5.28
C TYR A 199 -1.86 0.37 -6.35
N ASP A 200 -1.61 1.01 -7.51
CA ASP A 200 -2.58 1.04 -8.61
C ASP A 200 -2.59 -0.28 -9.38
N TRP A 201 -1.41 -0.87 -9.62
CA TRP A 201 -1.27 -2.15 -10.31
C TRP A 201 -1.57 -3.37 -9.43
N CYS A 202 -1.60 -3.21 -8.10
CA CYS A 202 -1.88 -4.31 -7.18
C CYS A 202 -3.36 -4.75 -7.25
N ILE A 203 -3.58 -6.00 -7.68
CA ILE A 203 -4.92 -6.64 -7.78
C ILE A 203 -5.41 -7.30 -6.48
N GLY A 204 -4.68 -7.20 -5.38
CA GLY A 204 -5.14 -7.75 -4.09
C GLY A 204 -5.16 -9.28 -3.94
N CYS A 205 -4.48 -10.04 -4.81
CA CYS A 205 -4.45 -11.51 -4.75
C CYS A 205 -3.76 -12.13 -3.53
N ARG A 206 -3.12 -11.33 -2.67
CA ARG A 206 -2.48 -11.70 -1.38
C ARG A 206 -1.42 -12.81 -1.37
N TYR A 207 -1.07 -13.45 -2.49
CA TYR A 207 0.02 -14.44 -2.53
C TYR A 207 1.37 -13.89 -2.00
N CYS A 208 1.65 -12.60 -2.19
CA CYS A 208 2.84 -11.96 -1.64
C CYS A 208 2.81 -11.73 -0.11
N GLU A 209 1.64 -11.87 0.54
CA GLU A 209 1.49 -11.98 1.99
C GLU A 209 1.93 -13.37 2.45
N ALA A 210 1.34 -14.43 1.87
CA ALA A 210 1.62 -15.82 2.20
C ALA A 210 3.09 -16.22 1.93
N ALA A 211 3.69 -15.73 0.84
CA ALA A 211 5.09 -16.00 0.51
C ALA A 211 6.11 -15.20 1.35
N CYS A 212 5.68 -14.36 2.31
CA CYS A 212 6.59 -13.55 3.12
C CYS A 212 6.87 -14.22 4.48
N PRO A 213 8.06 -14.82 4.71
CA PRO A 213 8.35 -15.56 5.95
C PRO A 213 8.46 -14.67 7.21
N TYR A 214 8.37 -13.36 7.04
CA TYR A 214 8.41 -12.35 8.10
C TYR A 214 7.03 -11.76 8.42
N TRP A 215 5.99 -12.16 7.69
CA TRP A 215 4.64 -11.58 7.71
C TRP A 215 4.67 -10.05 7.70
N ALA A 216 5.46 -9.50 6.76
CA ALA A 216 5.83 -8.09 6.70
C ALA A 216 5.08 -7.28 5.63
N ARG A 217 4.15 -7.92 4.91
CA ARG A 217 3.16 -7.26 4.06
C ARG A 217 1.81 -7.25 4.78
N ARG A 218 1.01 -6.22 4.55
CA ARG A 218 -0.31 -5.99 5.15
C ARG A 218 -1.33 -5.78 4.04
N PHE A 219 -2.54 -6.29 4.22
CA PHE A 219 -3.63 -6.15 3.25
C PHE A 219 -4.67 -5.16 3.75
N ASN A 220 -5.08 -4.22 2.89
CA ASN A 220 -6.16 -3.29 3.18
C ASN A 220 -7.52 -3.96 2.95
N PHE A 221 -8.00 -4.70 3.95
CA PHE A 221 -9.28 -5.44 3.90
C PHE A 221 -10.51 -4.53 3.69
N THR A 222 -10.52 -3.39 4.37
CA THR A 222 -11.53 -2.33 4.24
C THR A 222 -10.87 -1.07 3.67
N LYS A 223 -11.66 -0.06 3.33
CA LYS A 223 -11.12 1.27 3.00
C LYS A 223 -10.27 1.80 4.18
N PRO A 224 -8.99 2.16 3.96
CA PRO A 224 -8.14 2.76 4.99
C PRO A 224 -8.70 4.08 5.50
N SER A 225 -8.63 4.30 6.81
CA SER A 225 -9.02 5.57 7.43
C SER A 225 -7.81 6.28 8.03
N VAL A 226 -7.56 7.52 7.61
CA VAL A 226 -6.49 8.39 8.13
C VAL A 226 -7.12 9.74 8.52
N PRO A 227 -6.98 10.21 9.77
CA PRO A 227 -7.47 11.54 10.16
C PRO A 227 -6.79 12.64 9.34
N LYS A 228 -7.56 13.64 8.90
CA LYS A 228 -7.11 14.73 8.03
C LYS A 228 -5.96 15.53 8.67
N GLU A 229 -6.02 15.69 9.98
CA GLU A 229 -5.05 16.42 10.81
C GLU A 229 -3.74 15.66 11.01
N ARG A 230 -3.67 14.39 10.56
CA ARG A 230 -2.55 13.48 10.77
C ARG A 230 -2.00 12.86 9.48
N ILE A 231 -2.43 13.36 8.32
CA ILE A 231 -1.87 12.96 7.02
C ILE A 231 -0.56 13.70 6.75
N ASN A 232 0.45 12.98 6.28
CA ASN A 232 1.69 13.55 5.76
C ASN A 232 1.47 13.98 4.30
N PRO A 233 1.55 15.29 3.97
CA PRO A 233 1.30 15.79 2.62
C PRO A 233 2.48 15.54 1.66
N GLU A 234 3.69 15.29 2.16
CA GLU A 234 4.86 14.99 1.33
C GLU A 234 4.86 13.50 0.97
N MET A 235 4.45 13.20 -0.26
CA MET A 235 4.13 11.84 -0.70
C MET A 235 5.04 11.35 -1.83
N ALA A 236 5.35 10.05 -1.83
CA ALA A 236 5.97 9.37 -2.97
C ALA A 236 5.00 8.38 -3.64
N TYR A 237 5.02 8.30 -4.98
CA TYR A 237 4.14 7.41 -5.76
C TYR A 237 4.20 5.93 -5.30
N LEU A 238 5.41 5.39 -5.08
CA LEU A 238 5.65 4.02 -4.59
C LEU A 238 5.74 3.94 -3.04
N GLY A 239 5.44 5.03 -2.33
CA GLY A 239 5.76 5.18 -0.90
C GLY A 239 4.53 5.35 -0.01
N ASN A 240 4.36 6.55 0.53
CA ASN A 240 3.41 6.91 1.59
C ASN A 240 2.10 7.56 1.10
N ARG A 241 1.75 7.51 -0.19
CA ARG A 241 0.41 7.94 -0.63
C ARG A 241 -0.70 7.09 0.03
N PRO A 242 -1.90 7.66 0.31
CA PRO A 242 -3.07 6.90 0.76
C PRO A 242 -3.37 5.71 -0.15
N ARG A 243 -3.86 4.62 0.45
CA ARG A 243 -4.14 3.36 -0.24
C ARG A 243 -5.66 3.17 -0.33
N ARG A 244 -6.10 2.52 -1.40
CA ARG A 244 -7.48 2.03 -1.54
C ARG A 244 -7.67 0.73 -0.74
N GLN A 245 -8.92 0.31 -0.61
CA GLN A 245 -9.25 -1.07 -0.25
C GLN A 245 -8.67 -2.04 -1.29
N GLY A 246 -8.33 -3.26 -0.87
CA GLY A 246 -7.91 -4.34 -1.77
C GLY A 246 -6.45 -4.32 -2.22
N VAL A 247 -5.59 -3.46 -1.66
CA VAL A 247 -4.15 -3.43 -2.03
C VAL A 247 -3.25 -3.91 -0.90
N MET A 248 -2.11 -4.49 -1.28
CA MET A 248 -1.04 -4.86 -0.37
C MET A 248 -0.11 -3.67 -0.12
N GLU A 249 0.29 -3.50 1.14
CA GLU A 249 1.25 -2.49 1.58
C GLU A 249 2.33 -3.08 2.49
N LYS A 250 3.45 -2.37 2.66
CA LYS A 250 4.60 -2.82 3.47
C LYS A 250 5.53 -1.68 3.83
N CYS A 251 6.43 -1.92 4.79
CA CYS A 251 7.60 -1.07 4.96
C CYS A 251 8.45 -1.04 3.67
N HIS A 252 8.79 0.16 3.24
CA HIS A 252 9.57 0.48 2.03
C HIS A 252 10.76 1.38 2.40
N PHE A 253 11.26 1.28 3.64
CA PHE A 253 12.33 2.14 4.18
C PHE A 253 12.07 3.66 4.09
N CYS A 254 10.80 4.09 3.98
CA CYS A 254 10.41 5.51 3.82
C CYS A 254 11.08 6.16 2.59
N ILE A 255 10.82 5.62 1.38
CA ILE A 255 11.27 6.14 0.07
C ILE A 255 11.22 7.67 -0.01
N GLN A 256 10.13 8.27 0.46
CA GLN A 256 9.89 9.71 0.49
C GLN A 256 10.92 10.52 1.30
N ARG A 257 11.63 9.86 2.24
CA ARG A 257 12.72 10.43 3.04
C ARG A 257 14.08 10.01 2.49
N THR A 258 14.29 8.70 2.26
CA THR A 258 15.62 8.14 1.95
C THR A 258 16.14 8.56 0.58
N ARG A 259 15.29 8.61 -0.44
CA ARG A 259 15.66 9.14 -1.77
C ARG A 259 15.79 10.67 -1.78
N ALA A 260 15.37 11.34 -0.71
CA ALA A 260 15.58 12.77 -0.47
C ALA A 260 16.73 13.05 0.54
N GLY A 261 17.60 12.06 0.81
CA GLY A 261 18.76 12.21 1.68
C GLY A 261 18.46 12.28 3.19
N ARG A 262 17.22 11.98 3.62
CA ARG A 262 16.82 11.94 5.04
C ARG A 262 16.71 10.50 5.56
N TYR A 263 16.91 10.31 6.86
CA TYR A 263 16.77 9.00 7.48
C TYR A 263 15.29 8.55 7.54
N PRO A 264 15.02 7.22 7.63
CA PRO A 264 13.67 6.72 7.86
C PRO A 264 13.11 7.21 9.20
N ALA A 265 11.84 7.60 9.26
CA ALA A 265 11.21 8.13 10.49
C ALA A 265 11.31 7.18 11.70
N CYS A 266 11.32 5.86 11.46
CA CYS A 266 11.49 4.87 12.53
C CYS A 266 12.91 4.86 13.14
N LEU A 267 13.93 5.36 12.43
CA LEU A 267 15.28 5.57 12.94
C LEU A 267 15.35 6.83 13.80
N GLU A 268 14.95 7.98 13.23
CA GLU A 268 15.09 9.29 13.88
C GLU A 268 14.38 9.37 15.23
N VAL A 269 13.21 8.72 15.37
CA VAL A 269 12.44 8.73 16.63
C VAL A 269 13.03 7.82 17.72
N CYS A 270 14.07 7.03 17.44
CA CYS A 270 14.54 5.97 18.34
C CYS A 270 15.42 6.57 19.47
N PRO A 271 14.91 6.70 20.72
CA PRO A 271 15.64 7.39 21.79
C PRO A 271 16.92 6.67 22.21
N ALA A 272 16.97 5.34 22.05
CA ALA A 272 18.13 4.53 22.40
C ALA A 272 19.18 4.44 21.27
N GLY A 273 18.91 4.98 20.08
CA GLY A 273 19.80 4.84 18.91
C GLY A 273 19.94 3.40 18.41
N ALA A 274 18.99 2.52 18.72
CA ALA A 274 19.04 1.09 18.41
C ALA A 274 18.89 0.76 16.92
N ARG A 275 18.42 1.72 16.11
CA ARG A 275 18.15 1.58 14.68
C ARG A 275 19.22 2.30 13.89
N LYS A 276 19.86 1.60 12.94
CA LYS A 276 20.94 2.10 12.08
C LYS A 276 20.60 1.81 10.63
N PHE A 277 20.86 2.75 9.73
CA PHE A 277 20.47 2.69 8.33
C PHE A 277 21.54 3.37 7.47
N GLY A 278 21.85 2.80 6.31
CA GLY A 278 22.88 3.35 5.43
C GLY A 278 23.05 2.55 4.15
N ASN A 279 24.09 2.90 3.39
CA ASN A 279 24.51 2.22 2.17
C ASN A 279 25.56 1.14 2.51
N ILE A 280 25.33 -0.12 2.10
CA ILE A 280 26.32 -1.21 2.28
C ILE A 280 27.51 -1.09 1.31
N LEU A 281 27.32 -0.38 0.18
CA LEU A 281 28.38 -0.19 -0.83
C LEU A 281 29.38 0.90 -0.44
N ASP A 282 29.03 1.78 0.49
CA ASP A 282 29.94 2.79 1.05
C ASP A 282 30.75 2.18 2.21
N PRO A 283 32.10 2.05 2.10
CA PRO A 283 32.94 1.48 3.14
C PRO A 283 32.95 2.30 4.44
N ASN A 284 32.65 3.61 4.36
CA ASN A 284 32.67 4.56 5.48
C ASN A 284 31.33 4.67 6.20
N SER A 285 30.28 4.00 5.70
CA SER A 285 28.96 4.06 6.33
C SER A 285 28.95 3.37 7.69
N GLU A 286 28.13 3.88 8.62
CA GLU A 286 27.99 3.27 9.95
C GLU A 286 27.54 1.80 9.86
N VAL A 287 26.73 1.44 8.84
CA VAL A 287 26.31 0.05 8.62
C VAL A 287 27.48 -0.81 8.15
N SER A 288 28.31 -0.33 7.21
CA SER A 288 29.51 -1.04 6.78
C SER A 288 30.52 -1.24 7.92
N TYR A 289 30.64 -0.27 8.83
CA TYR A 289 31.41 -0.44 10.06
C TYR A 289 30.81 -1.51 10.97
N ILE A 290 29.49 -1.46 11.23
CA ILE A 290 28.79 -2.45 12.06
C ILE A 290 29.01 -3.86 11.50
N LEU A 291 28.73 -4.07 10.21
CA LEU A 291 28.84 -5.36 9.51
C LEU A 291 30.25 -5.96 9.51
N LYS A 292 31.30 -5.13 9.57
CA LYS A 292 32.70 -5.58 9.64
C LYS A 292 33.18 -5.87 11.07
N ASN A 293 32.71 -5.12 12.07
CA ASN A 293 33.32 -5.09 13.40
C ASN A 293 32.49 -5.81 14.49
N LYS A 294 31.17 -5.90 14.35
CA LYS A 294 30.33 -6.65 15.29
C LYS A 294 30.36 -8.13 14.91
N ARG A 295 30.29 -9.03 15.90
CA ARG A 295 30.45 -10.49 15.68
C ARG A 295 29.14 -11.27 15.71
N VAL A 296 28.12 -10.76 16.40
CA VAL A 296 26.83 -11.43 16.53
C VAL A 296 25.88 -10.83 15.51
N PHE A 297 25.76 -11.47 14.35
CA PHE A 297 24.71 -11.17 13.38
C PHE A 297 23.68 -12.27 13.37
N ILE A 298 22.41 -11.88 13.36
CA ILE A 298 21.29 -12.76 13.08
C ILE A 298 20.63 -12.20 11.82
N GLN A 299 20.75 -12.93 10.71
CA GLN A 299 19.79 -12.81 9.62
C GLN A 299 18.55 -13.60 10.03
N LEU A 300 17.39 -12.94 10.03
CA LEU A 300 16.15 -13.60 10.44
C LEU A 300 15.75 -14.64 9.39
N LYS A 301 15.59 -15.90 9.83
CA LYS A 301 15.25 -17.06 8.99
C LYS A 301 16.21 -17.23 7.80
N GLU A 302 17.51 -17.27 8.09
CA GLU A 302 18.59 -17.42 7.09
C GLU A 302 18.48 -18.73 6.30
N GLU A 303 17.96 -19.80 6.91
CA GLU A 303 17.70 -21.12 6.32
C GLU A 303 16.80 -21.08 5.07
N LEU A 304 16.04 -19.99 4.88
CA LEU A 304 15.15 -19.80 3.74
C LEU A 304 15.82 -19.15 2.51
N GLY A 305 17.12 -18.81 2.57
CA GLY A 305 17.89 -18.31 1.43
C GLY A 305 17.44 -16.98 0.84
N THR A 306 16.63 -16.19 1.57
CA THR A 306 16.06 -14.92 1.05
C THR A 306 17.05 -13.76 1.04
N SER A 307 18.19 -13.91 1.72
CA SER A 307 19.24 -12.90 1.91
C SER A 307 18.68 -11.53 2.39
N PRO A 308 18.18 -11.43 3.64
CA PRO A 308 17.76 -10.17 4.26
C PRO A 308 18.75 -9.02 4.10
N ARG A 309 18.27 -7.82 3.76
CA ARG A 309 19.02 -6.54 3.87
C ARG A 309 18.78 -5.85 5.23
N PHE A 310 18.40 -6.63 6.23
CA PHE A 310 18.06 -6.18 7.57
C PHE A 310 18.70 -7.14 8.56
N PHE A 311 19.65 -6.63 9.33
CA PHE A 311 20.54 -7.42 10.18
C PHE A 311 20.28 -7.08 11.64
N TYR A 312 20.18 -8.09 12.49
CA TYR A 312 20.08 -7.91 13.94
C TYR A 312 21.44 -8.18 14.57
N TYR A 313 21.84 -7.37 15.55
CA TYR A 313 23.08 -7.56 16.28
C TYR A 313 22.95 -7.22 17.77
N PHE A 314 23.86 -7.77 18.56
CA PHE A 314 24.03 -7.42 19.97
C PHE A 314 25.33 -6.63 20.13
N ASP A 315 25.31 -5.62 20.99
CA ASP A 315 26.54 -5.10 21.60
C ASP A 315 27.04 -6.11 22.65
N VAL A 316 28.37 -6.25 22.70
CA VAL A 316 29.14 -6.97 23.73
C VAL A 316 29.52 -5.97 24.81
#